data_AF-A0A2V2T364-F1
#
_entry.id   AF-A0A2V2T364-F1
#
_cell.length_a   1.000
_cell.length_b   1.000
_cell.length_c   1.000
_cell.angle_alpha   90.00
_cell.angle_beta   90.00
_cell.angle_gamma   90.00
#
_symmetry.space_group_name_H-M   'P 1'
#
loop_
_entity.id
_entity.type
_entity.pdbx_description
1 polymer ?
#
loop_
_entity_poly.entity_id
_entity_poly.type
_entity_poly.pdbx_seq_one_letter_code
_entity_poly.pdbx_strand_id
1 'polypeptide(L)'
;MSPAPNLPPTDCDLLVVGSGAAGLAAAVTAAWHGQKVILVEKEAVFGGATAWSGGWAWVPRNPLARRAGIVEDIEQPRTYLRNELGEHYDAARVDAFLEAAPHMVAFFEQHTRLQFADGNGIPDMHGDTPGAATGGHQVIAAPYDAREVGDLLPRLRRTMRETSFLGMPIMAGADLAAFLNMTRSPRAFVHVARRVLAHFYHLARYGRAMHLVNGVALVARLAKSAQDLGVHLMESCPARRLLLEDGAVRGAVVQTPRGELEIHAKAVVLAAGGFPNDAERRRQLFPRDASGHDNLALPPGACSGDGLRLGEAAGGSVETNLRSPVAWAPVSKVAHRDGSVGHFPHIIERGKPGIIGVLANGRRFVNEAHGYYDYVSAMIAALPEDQEACSWLVCDHRFLRRYGLGYVRPAPLPIGTHLRSGYLRRGATLEQLARVCGIDPQGLAATVAEYNRHARNGEDPAFGRGSTAFNRKQGDAANPGPNPCVAPIEHGPFYAVKVQPGCFGT
;
A
#
# COMPACT_ATOMS: atom_id res chain seq x y z
N MET A 1 -1.34 -13.31 -40.66
CA MET A 1 -0.53 -14.03 -39.66
C MET A 1 -1.25 -15.33 -39.38
N SER A 2 -0.62 -16.49 -39.63
CA SER A 2 -1.20 -17.78 -39.22
C SER A 2 -1.43 -17.78 -37.71
N PRO A 3 -2.54 -18.32 -37.20
CA PRO A 3 -2.75 -18.45 -35.76
C PRO A 3 -1.58 -19.22 -35.15
N ALA A 4 -1.07 -18.75 -34.01
CA ALA A 4 -0.05 -19.47 -33.27
C ALA A 4 -0.58 -20.89 -32.97
N PRO A 5 0.25 -21.94 -33.08
CA PRO A 5 -0.21 -23.31 -32.88
C PRO A 5 -0.73 -23.50 -31.45
N ASN A 6 -1.84 -24.22 -31.30
CA ASN A 6 -2.33 -24.67 -29.98
C ASN A 6 -1.30 -25.61 -29.36
N LEU A 7 -0.87 -25.28 -28.14
CA LEU A 7 -0.04 -26.16 -27.34
C LEU A 7 -0.86 -27.37 -26.85
N PRO A 8 -0.23 -28.54 -26.60
CA PRO A 8 -0.93 -29.68 -26.05
C PRO A 8 -1.58 -29.31 -24.70
N PRO A 9 -2.84 -29.69 -24.44
CA PRO A 9 -3.53 -29.41 -23.19
C PRO A 9 -2.76 -29.93 -21.98
N THR A 10 -2.96 -29.29 -20.83
CA THR A 10 -2.31 -29.69 -19.57
C THR A 10 -3.32 -29.78 -18.44
N ASP A 11 -3.25 -30.85 -17.65
CA ASP A 11 -4.15 -31.07 -16.51
C ASP A 11 -3.52 -30.66 -15.16
N CYS A 12 -4.35 -30.10 -14.27
CA CYS A 12 -4.05 -29.91 -12.85
C CYS A 12 -5.30 -30.15 -11.98
N ASP A 13 -5.13 -30.20 -10.66
CA ASP A 13 -6.26 -30.23 -9.75
C ASP A 13 -6.80 -28.80 -9.53
N LEU A 14 -5.89 -27.84 -9.34
CA LEU A 14 -6.21 -26.44 -9.12
C LEU A 14 -5.43 -25.53 -10.09
N LEU A 15 -6.15 -24.68 -10.80
CA LEU A 15 -5.58 -23.55 -11.54
C LEU A 15 -5.77 -22.26 -10.73
N VAL A 16 -4.69 -21.55 -10.45
CA VAL A 16 -4.73 -20.25 -9.78
C VAL A 16 -4.36 -19.15 -10.77
N VAL A 17 -5.20 -18.12 -10.88
CA VAL A 17 -4.96 -16.97 -11.75
C VAL A 17 -4.56 -15.76 -10.90
N GLY A 18 -3.31 -15.32 -11.05
CA GLY A 18 -2.73 -14.17 -10.34
C GLY A 18 -1.72 -14.57 -9.27
N SER A 19 -0.61 -13.81 -9.16
CA SER A 19 0.51 -14.10 -8.26
C SER A 19 0.67 -13.13 -7.09
N GLY A 20 -0.41 -12.44 -6.70
CA GLY A 20 -0.43 -11.67 -5.46
C GLY A 20 -0.45 -12.57 -4.22
N ALA A 21 -0.55 -11.97 -3.03
CA ALA A 21 -0.62 -12.72 -1.76
C ALA A 21 -1.73 -13.78 -1.77
N ALA A 22 -2.93 -13.42 -2.25
CA ALA A 22 -4.08 -14.34 -2.28
C ALA A 22 -3.82 -15.55 -3.20
N GLY A 23 -3.33 -15.33 -4.42
CA GLY A 23 -3.07 -16.40 -5.37
C GLY A 23 -1.94 -17.32 -4.92
N LEU A 24 -0.82 -16.75 -4.48
CA LEU A 24 0.28 -17.56 -3.96
C LEU A 24 -0.11 -18.31 -2.68
N ALA A 25 -0.91 -17.70 -1.79
CA ALA A 25 -1.40 -18.37 -0.60
C ALA A 25 -2.31 -19.55 -0.96
N ALA A 26 -3.27 -19.36 -1.87
CA ALA A 26 -4.15 -20.43 -2.35
C ALA A 26 -3.33 -21.58 -2.99
N ALA A 27 -2.34 -21.24 -3.82
CA ALA A 27 -1.49 -22.22 -4.46
C ALA A 27 -0.65 -23.03 -3.46
N VAL A 28 -0.04 -22.35 -2.48
CA VAL A 28 0.74 -23.00 -1.41
C VAL A 28 -0.14 -23.91 -0.57
N THR A 29 -1.29 -23.43 -0.11
CA THR A 29 -2.20 -24.23 0.71
C THR A 29 -2.68 -25.47 -0.03
N ALA A 30 -3.11 -25.32 -1.29
CA ALA A 30 -3.57 -26.47 -2.09
C ALA A 30 -2.45 -27.48 -2.35
N ALA A 31 -1.25 -27.03 -2.72
CA ALA A 31 -0.11 -27.91 -2.95
C ALA A 31 0.37 -28.61 -1.67
N TRP A 32 0.30 -27.93 -0.52
CA TRP A 32 0.58 -28.54 0.78
C TRP A 32 -0.39 -29.68 1.11
N HIS A 33 -1.66 -29.56 0.69
CA HIS A 33 -2.65 -30.63 0.75
C HIS A 33 -2.53 -31.67 -0.40
N GLY A 34 -1.41 -31.69 -1.11
CA GLY A 34 -1.10 -32.70 -2.13
C GLY A 34 -1.78 -32.50 -3.49
N GLN A 35 -2.39 -31.33 -3.74
CA GLN A 35 -3.00 -31.04 -5.04
C GLN A 35 -1.94 -30.67 -6.08
N LYS A 36 -2.13 -31.10 -7.34
CA LYS A 36 -1.34 -30.61 -8.47
C LYS A 36 -1.81 -29.20 -8.84
N VAL A 37 -0.96 -28.20 -8.62
CA VAL A 37 -1.32 -26.79 -8.81
C VAL A 37 -0.54 -26.17 -9.97
N ILE A 38 -1.26 -25.44 -10.84
CA ILE A 38 -0.67 -24.51 -11.79
C ILE A 38 -1.07 -23.09 -11.38
N LEU A 39 -0.12 -22.17 -11.29
CA LEU A 39 -0.37 -20.75 -11.08
C LEU A 39 0.08 -19.97 -12.30
N VAL A 40 -0.81 -19.15 -12.84
CA VAL A 40 -0.55 -18.28 -13.99
C VAL A 40 -0.55 -16.81 -13.58
N GLU A 41 0.44 -16.07 -14.05
CA GLU A 41 0.59 -14.62 -13.89
C GLU A 41 0.69 -13.99 -15.27
N LYS A 42 -0.07 -12.91 -15.49
CA LYS A 42 -0.11 -12.27 -16.80
C LYS A 42 1.10 -11.40 -17.09
N GLU A 43 1.69 -10.78 -16.07
CA GLU A 43 2.90 -9.99 -16.25
C GLU A 43 4.14 -10.88 -16.32
N ALA A 44 5.27 -10.32 -16.77
CA ALA A 44 6.54 -11.04 -16.88
C ALA A 44 7.23 -11.30 -15.53
N VAL A 45 6.61 -10.88 -14.42
CA VAL A 45 7.13 -11.07 -13.06
C VAL A 45 5.99 -11.31 -12.08
N PHE A 46 6.25 -12.13 -11.06
CA PHE A 46 5.32 -12.41 -9.98
C PHE A 46 5.22 -11.31 -8.94
N GLY A 47 4.06 -11.20 -8.29
CA GLY A 47 3.83 -10.43 -7.08
C GLY A 47 2.77 -9.35 -7.16
N GLY A 48 2.36 -8.93 -8.37
CA GLY A 48 1.32 -7.92 -8.59
C GLY A 48 1.43 -6.68 -7.69
N ALA A 49 0.29 -6.15 -7.25
CA ALA A 49 0.21 -5.04 -6.29
C ALA A 49 0.78 -5.40 -4.91
N THR A 50 0.68 -6.67 -4.49
CA THR A 50 1.20 -7.15 -3.21
C THR A 50 2.68 -6.83 -3.05
N ALA A 51 3.50 -7.02 -4.09
CA ALA A 51 4.94 -6.73 -4.03
C ALA A 51 5.25 -5.26 -3.72
N TRP A 52 4.36 -4.32 -4.04
CA TRP A 52 4.52 -2.90 -3.75
C TRP A 52 3.84 -2.44 -2.45
N SER A 53 3.14 -3.34 -1.77
CA SER A 53 2.51 -3.06 -0.49
C SER A 53 3.52 -2.94 0.67
N GLY A 54 3.04 -2.43 1.80
CA GLY A 54 3.77 -2.48 3.07
C GLY A 54 3.95 -3.90 3.65
N GLY A 55 3.27 -4.91 3.10
CA GLY A 55 3.32 -6.30 3.60
C GLY A 55 2.61 -6.53 4.93
N TRP A 56 1.87 -5.54 5.43
CA TRP A 56 1.07 -5.61 6.65
C TRP A 56 -0.26 -6.33 6.41
N ALA A 57 -0.69 -7.11 7.40
CA ALA A 57 -2.01 -7.74 7.45
C ALA A 57 -2.66 -7.52 8.81
N TRP A 58 -3.95 -7.20 8.79
CA TRP A 58 -4.81 -7.07 9.96
C TRP A 58 -5.34 -8.46 10.35
N VAL A 59 -4.76 -9.04 11.41
CA VAL A 59 -5.02 -10.39 11.90
C VAL A 59 -5.17 -10.35 13.43
N PRO A 60 -6.37 -10.09 13.96
CA PRO A 60 -6.64 -10.21 15.40
C PRO A 60 -6.34 -11.61 15.91
N ARG A 61 -6.01 -11.71 17.19
CA ARG A 61 -5.75 -12.97 17.91
C ARG A 61 -4.65 -13.84 17.26
N ASN A 62 -3.77 -13.24 16.45
CA ASN A 62 -2.71 -13.96 15.76
C ASN A 62 -1.72 -14.61 16.75
N PRO A 63 -1.00 -15.66 16.33
CA PRO A 63 -0.04 -16.35 17.19
C PRO A 63 1.06 -15.45 17.79
N LEU A 64 1.50 -14.40 17.08
CA LEU A 64 2.56 -13.51 17.55
C LEU A 64 2.08 -12.62 18.70
N ALA A 65 0.85 -12.11 18.61
CA ALA A 65 0.20 -11.37 19.69
C ALA A 65 -0.01 -12.24 20.94
N ARG A 66 -0.50 -13.48 20.75
CA ARG A 66 -0.69 -14.44 21.85
C ARG A 66 0.63 -14.78 22.55
N ARG A 67 1.70 -15.03 21.79
CA ARG A 67 3.04 -15.28 22.35
C ARG A 67 3.60 -14.08 23.13
N ALA A 68 3.18 -12.86 22.79
CA ALA A 68 3.53 -11.65 23.51
C ALA A 68 2.62 -11.36 24.72
N GLY A 69 1.68 -12.26 25.06
CA GLY A 69 0.75 -12.10 26.18
C GLY A 69 -0.46 -11.22 25.86
N ILE A 70 -0.67 -10.82 24.61
CA ILE A 70 -1.86 -10.08 24.17
C ILE A 70 -2.94 -11.12 23.86
N VAL A 71 -3.82 -11.36 24.82
CA VAL A 71 -4.94 -12.30 24.70
C VAL A 71 -6.23 -11.50 24.74
N GLU A 72 -6.90 -11.42 23.59
CA GLU A 72 -8.16 -10.69 23.42
C GLU A 72 -9.33 -11.63 23.15
N ASP A 73 -10.51 -11.19 23.59
CA ASP A 73 -11.78 -11.83 23.30
C ASP A 73 -12.15 -11.62 21.82
N ILE A 74 -12.76 -12.62 21.18
CA ILE A 74 -13.19 -12.52 19.77
C ILE A 74 -14.26 -11.44 19.56
N GLU A 75 -15.05 -11.12 20.60
CA GLU A 75 -16.05 -10.06 20.55
C GLU A 75 -15.44 -8.66 20.40
N GLN A 76 -14.17 -8.45 20.77
CA GLN A 76 -13.51 -7.15 20.60
C GLN A 76 -13.34 -6.79 19.11
N PRO A 77 -12.59 -7.56 18.29
CA PRO A 77 -12.46 -7.26 16.86
C PRO A 77 -13.79 -7.41 16.12
N ARG A 78 -14.72 -8.26 16.59
CA ARG A 78 -16.08 -8.33 16.02
C ARG A 78 -16.85 -7.04 16.26
N THR A 79 -16.82 -6.49 17.46
CA THR A 79 -17.42 -5.19 17.79
C THR A 79 -16.81 -4.07 16.95
N TYR A 80 -15.48 -4.07 16.78
CA TYR A 80 -14.81 -3.12 15.89
C TYR A 80 -15.35 -3.19 14.46
N LEU A 81 -15.32 -4.37 13.85
CA LEU A 81 -15.83 -4.58 12.49
C LEU A 81 -17.31 -4.25 12.35
N ARG A 82 -18.14 -4.51 13.37
CA ARG A 82 -19.55 -4.15 13.35
C ARG A 82 -19.77 -2.64 13.26
N ASN A 83 -19.00 -1.86 14.02
CA ASN A 83 -19.10 -0.41 13.98
C ASN A 83 -18.50 0.17 12.69
N GLU A 84 -17.39 -0.38 12.21
CA GLU A 84 -16.74 0.06 10.96
C GLU A 84 -17.56 -0.24 9.71
N LEU A 85 -18.16 -1.43 9.63
CA LEU A 85 -18.92 -1.86 8.45
C LEU A 85 -20.35 -1.33 8.47
N GLY A 86 -20.93 -1.04 9.64
CA GLY A 86 -22.27 -0.48 9.78
C GLY A 86 -23.32 -1.32 9.05
N GLU A 87 -24.08 -0.69 8.15
CA GLU A 87 -25.13 -1.34 7.35
C GLU A 87 -24.60 -2.45 6.40
N HIS A 88 -23.29 -2.44 6.09
CA HIS A 88 -22.65 -3.46 5.27
C HIS A 88 -22.06 -4.62 6.08
N TYR A 89 -22.35 -4.71 7.39
CA TYR A 89 -21.88 -5.81 8.22
C TYR A 89 -22.54 -7.14 7.81
N ASP A 90 -21.70 -8.09 7.40
CA ASP A 90 -22.09 -9.47 7.12
C ASP A 90 -21.45 -10.37 8.17
N ALA A 91 -22.28 -10.91 9.08
CA ALA A 91 -21.82 -11.73 10.18
C ALA A 91 -21.05 -12.98 9.69
N ALA A 92 -21.54 -13.64 8.63
CA ALA A 92 -20.94 -14.87 8.14
C ALA A 92 -19.54 -14.61 7.55
N ARG A 93 -19.39 -13.52 6.79
CA ARG A 93 -18.07 -13.13 6.23
C ARG A 93 -17.10 -12.69 7.33
N VAL A 94 -17.58 -11.92 8.30
CA VAL A 94 -16.76 -11.45 9.43
C VAL A 94 -16.29 -12.63 10.29
N ASP A 95 -17.19 -13.56 10.63
CA ASP A 95 -16.83 -14.72 11.45
C ASP A 95 -15.86 -15.63 10.71
N ALA A 96 -16.09 -15.91 9.43
CA ALA A 96 -15.16 -16.67 8.61
C ALA A 96 -13.77 -16.01 8.55
N PHE A 97 -13.72 -14.68 8.43
CA PHE A 97 -12.46 -13.93 8.42
C PHE A 97 -11.74 -14.00 9.78
N LEU A 98 -12.43 -13.71 10.88
CA LEU A 98 -11.85 -13.72 12.23
C LEU A 98 -11.41 -15.11 12.68
N GLU A 99 -12.05 -16.17 12.20
CA GLU A 99 -11.64 -17.55 12.43
C GLU A 99 -10.43 -17.95 11.57
N ALA A 100 -10.49 -17.69 10.26
CA ALA A 100 -9.47 -18.15 9.32
C ALA A 100 -8.15 -17.39 9.43
N ALA A 101 -8.18 -16.09 9.73
CA ALA A 101 -6.98 -15.24 9.70
C ALA A 101 -5.87 -15.70 10.69
N PRO A 102 -6.12 -15.93 11.99
CA PRO A 102 -5.07 -16.42 12.90
C PRO A 102 -4.60 -17.84 12.55
N HIS A 103 -5.48 -18.70 12.02
CA HIS A 103 -5.11 -20.03 11.53
C HIS A 103 -4.19 -19.96 10.32
N MET A 104 -4.46 -19.04 9.40
CA MET A 104 -3.61 -18.77 8.23
C MET A 104 -2.20 -18.36 8.67
N VAL A 105 -2.05 -17.44 9.63
CA VAL A 105 -0.71 -17.06 10.14
C VAL A 105 0.02 -18.27 10.72
N ALA A 106 -0.65 -19.08 11.54
CA ALA A 106 -0.06 -20.28 12.14
C ALA A 106 0.38 -21.29 11.07
N PHE A 107 -0.48 -21.56 10.09
CA PHE A 107 -0.20 -22.49 9.00
C PHE A 107 1.04 -22.07 8.22
N PHE A 108 1.11 -20.81 7.77
CA PHE A 108 2.24 -20.33 6.99
C PHE A 108 3.54 -20.33 7.80
N GLU A 109 3.49 -19.90 9.07
CA GLU A 109 4.65 -19.89 9.97
C GLU A 109 5.21 -21.31 10.20
N GLN A 110 4.34 -22.32 10.32
CA GLN A 110 4.71 -23.69 10.66
C GLN A 110 5.13 -24.56 9.47
N HIS A 111 4.54 -24.32 8.30
CA HIS A 111 4.63 -25.25 7.18
C HIS A 111 5.30 -24.70 5.93
N THR A 112 5.75 -23.44 5.95
CA THR A 112 6.23 -22.75 4.75
C THR A 112 7.44 -21.87 5.03
N ARG A 113 7.99 -21.23 3.99
CA ARG A 113 9.03 -20.21 4.12
C ARG A 113 8.48 -18.85 4.57
N LEU A 114 7.16 -18.66 4.61
CA LEU A 114 6.57 -17.42 5.09
C LEU A 114 6.67 -17.35 6.60
N GLN A 115 7.43 -16.36 7.07
CA GLN A 115 7.63 -16.06 8.48
C GLN A 115 7.14 -14.63 8.72
N PHE A 116 6.71 -14.34 9.94
CA PHE A 116 6.12 -13.05 10.30
C PHE A 116 6.96 -12.35 11.38
N ALA A 117 6.96 -11.03 11.33
CA ALA A 117 7.34 -10.19 12.45
C ALA A 117 6.07 -9.56 13.03
N ASP A 118 6.06 -9.31 14.33
CA ASP A 118 4.88 -8.77 15.00
C ASP A 118 4.70 -7.28 14.69
N GLY A 119 3.44 -6.86 14.69
CA GLY A 119 3.02 -5.47 14.71
C GLY A 119 2.30 -5.13 16.01
N ASN A 120 2.67 -5.78 17.12
CA ASN A 120 1.90 -5.70 18.36
C ASN A 120 1.76 -4.27 18.91
N GLY A 121 2.68 -3.38 18.55
CA GLY A 121 2.62 -1.96 18.92
C GLY A 121 1.95 -1.04 17.89
N ILE A 122 1.19 -1.57 16.92
CA ILE A 122 0.46 -0.79 15.91
C ILE A 122 -1.04 -0.78 16.25
N PRO A 123 -1.62 0.38 16.60
CA PRO A 123 -3.05 0.54 16.85
C PRO A 123 -3.89 0.40 15.58
N ASP A 124 -5.18 0.09 15.76
CA ASP A 124 -6.18 0.20 14.71
C ASP A 124 -6.35 1.65 14.25
N MET A 125 -6.66 1.83 12.95
CA MET A 125 -6.67 3.15 12.31
C MET A 125 -7.73 4.09 12.92
N HIS A 126 -8.96 3.59 13.11
CA HIS A 126 -10.04 4.32 13.76
C HIS A 126 -10.06 4.01 15.27
N GLY A 127 -9.08 4.55 15.97
CA GLY A 127 -8.84 4.25 17.39
C GLY A 127 -9.97 4.67 18.35
N ASP A 128 -10.91 5.52 17.92
CA ASP A 128 -12.05 5.95 18.73
C ASP A 128 -13.31 5.07 18.50
N THR A 129 -13.25 4.14 17.55
CA THR A 129 -14.35 3.22 17.27
C THR A 129 -14.48 2.18 18.39
N PRO A 130 -15.69 1.88 18.89
CA PRO A 130 -15.87 0.82 19.88
C PRO A 130 -15.29 -0.51 19.37
N GLY A 131 -14.47 -1.16 20.22
CA GLY A 131 -13.75 -2.38 19.88
C GLY A 131 -12.35 -2.18 19.28
N ALA A 132 -11.95 -0.94 18.97
CA ALA A 132 -10.61 -0.66 18.45
C ALA A 132 -9.52 -1.09 19.45
N ALA A 133 -8.45 -1.69 18.94
CA ALA A 133 -7.31 -2.09 19.75
C ALA A 133 -6.13 -1.10 19.59
N THR A 134 -5.37 -0.92 20.66
CA THR A 134 -4.13 -0.12 20.64
C THR A 134 -2.92 -0.93 20.14
N GLY A 135 -3.12 -2.19 19.76
CA GLY A 135 -2.07 -3.13 19.40
C GLY A 135 -2.59 -4.55 19.18
N GLY A 136 -1.70 -5.48 18.86
CA GLY A 136 -2.01 -6.93 18.77
C GLY A 136 -2.66 -7.40 17.47
N HIS A 137 -3.26 -6.51 16.68
CA HIS A 137 -3.96 -6.88 15.45
C HIS A 137 -3.09 -6.92 14.19
N GLN A 138 -1.84 -6.47 14.20
CA GLN A 138 -1.02 -6.37 12.97
C GLN A 138 0.09 -7.43 12.92
N VAL A 139 0.29 -8.01 11.74
CA VAL A 139 1.49 -8.80 11.42
C VAL A 139 2.08 -8.33 10.09
N ILE A 140 3.38 -8.51 9.91
CA ILE A 140 4.08 -8.20 8.65
C ILE A 140 4.98 -9.38 8.27
N ALA A 141 5.20 -9.61 6.97
CA ALA A 141 6.20 -10.57 6.53
C ALA A 141 7.59 -10.21 7.11
N ALA A 142 8.23 -11.17 7.77
CA ALA A 142 9.56 -11.00 8.32
C ALA A 142 10.57 -10.70 7.18
N PRO A 143 11.60 -9.86 7.44
CA PRO A 143 12.65 -9.59 6.47
C PRO A 143 13.24 -10.89 5.89
N TYR A 144 13.56 -10.90 4.60
CA TYR A 144 13.99 -12.10 3.89
C TYR A 144 15.25 -11.86 3.08
N ASP A 145 16.16 -12.83 3.10
CA ASP A 145 17.34 -12.80 2.26
C ASP A 145 16.99 -13.30 0.86
N ALA A 146 17.12 -12.44 -0.14
CA ALA A 146 16.81 -12.78 -1.52
C ALA A 146 17.68 -13.93 -2.06
N ARG A 147 18.82 -14.25 -1.43
CA ARG A 147 19.65 -15.40 -1.81
C ARG A 147 18.94 -16.73 -1.56
N GLU A 148 18.09 -16.79 -0.53
CA GLU A 148 17.28 -17.99 -0.21
C GLU A 148 16.14 -18.23 -1.22
N VAL A 149 15.80 -17.23 -2.04
CA VAL A 149 14.84 -17.37 -3.14
C VAL A 149 15.43 -18.21 -4.29
N GLY A 150 16.74 -18.14 -4.51
CA GLY A 150 17.42 -18.82 -5.62
C GLY A 150 16.97 -18.33 -7.00
N ASP A 151 16.81 -19.28 -7.92
CA ASP A 151 16.55 -19.01 -9.35
C ASP A 151 15.21 -18.34 -9.65
N LEU A 152 14.30 -18.31 -8.67
CA LEU A 152 13.04 -17.61 -8.79
C LEU A 152 13.21 -16.08 -8.68
N LEU A 153 14.29 -15.60 -8.09
CA LEU A 153 14.49 -14.18 -7.78
C LEU A 153 14.34 -13.25 -9.00
N PRO A 154 14.92 -13.54 -10.19
CA PRO A 154 14.75 -12.69 -11.38
C PRO A 154 13.29 -12.57 -11.84
N ARG A 155 12.47 -13.59 -11.55
CA ARG A 155 11.04 -13.65 -11.90
C ARG A 155 10.16 -12.89 -10.90
N LEU A 156 10.72 -12.34 -9.82
CA LEU A 156 9.96 -11.57 -8.82
C LEU A 156 10.02 -10.06 -9.08
N ARG A 157 8.87 -9.39 -8.95
CA ARG A 157 8.74 -7.94 -9.03
C ARG A 157 9.68 -7.24 -8.05
N ARG A 158 10.29 -6.15 -8.52
CA ARG A 158 11.17 -5.30 -7.70
C ARG A 158 10.34 -4.33 -6.85
N THR A 159 10.94 -3.85 -5.77
CA THR A 159 10.39 -2.78 -4.94
C THR A 159 10.01 -1.58 -5.80
N MET A 160 8.89 -0.94 -5.48
CA MET A 160 8.44 0.28 -6.13
C MET A 160 9.54 1.37 -6.05
N ARG A 161 9.77 2.06 -7.17
CA ARG A 161 10.84 3.06 -7.29
C ARG A 161 10.61 4.22 -6.33
N GLU A 162 9.37 4.67 -6.23
CA GLU A 162 8.96 5.87 -5.51
C GLU A 162 9.13 5.72 -3.99
N THR A 163 8.92 4.51 -3.47
CA THR A 163 9.00 4.23 -2.02
C THR A 163 10.37 3.70 -1.59
N SER A 164 11.31 3.48 -2.52
CA SER A 164 12.64 2.92 -2.23
C SER A 164 13.77 3.95 -2.38
N PHE A 165 14.92 3.65 -1.78
CA PHE A 165 16.17 4.38 -2.01
C PHE A 165 17.06 3.57 -2.97
N LEU A 166 17.07 3.94 -4.26
CA LEU A 166 17.78 3.19 -5.31
C LEU A 166 17.43 1.68 -5.30
N GLY A 167 16.13 1.37 -5.15
CA GLY A 167 15.64 0.00 -5.05
C GLY A 167 15.79 -0.64 -3.67
N MET A 168 16.45 -0.01 -2.70
CA MET A 168 16.50 -0.47 -1.32
C MET A 168 15.15 -0.24 -0.64
N PRO A 169 14.43 -1.30 -0.25
CA PRO A 169 13.22 -1.16 0.56
C PRO A 169 13.60 -0.75 1.99
N ILE A 170 12.75 0.06 2.61
CA ILE A 170 12.87 0.47 4.02
C ILE A 170 11.58 0.03 4.72
N MET A 171 11.72 -0.68 5.83
CA MET A 171 10.58 -1.18 6.60
C MET A 171 10.11 -0.10 7.59
N ALA A 172 8.81 0.04 7.76
CA ALA A 172 8.25 0.87 8.83
C ALA A 172 8.68 0.33 10.21
N GLY A 173 8.78 1.22 11.21
CA GLY A 173 9.25 0.88 12.55
C GLY A 173 10.71 1.22 12.76
N ALA A 174 11.47 0.31 13.37
CA ALA A 174 12.85 0.57 13.82
C ALA A 174 13.80 0.97 12.68
N ASP A 175 13.65 0.37 11.50
CA ASP A 175 14.50 0.67 10.33
C ASP A 175 14.27 2.11 9.87
N LEU A 176 13.02 2.49 9.55
CA LEU A 176 12.68 3.88 9.20
C LEU A 176 13.06 4.89 10.30
N ALA A 177 12.85 4.55 11.58
CA ALA A 177 13.25 5.40 12.70
C ALA A 177 14.77 5.64 12.74
N ALA A 178 15.58 4.64 12.40
CA ALA A 178 17.03 4.80 12.27
C ALA A 178 17.40 5.73 11.11
N PHE A 179 16.75 5.59 9.94
CA PHE A 179 16.95 6.51 8.81
C PHE A 179 16.62 7.96 9.16
N LEU A 180 15.52 8.21 9.87
CA LEU A 180 15.13 9.57 10.28
C LEU A 180 16.04 10.17 11.35
N ASN A 181 16.73 9.35 12.16
CA ASN A 181 17.59 9.79 13.26
C ASN A 181 19.10 9.66 12.99
N MET A 182 19.50 9.30 11.76
CA MET A 182 20.90 8.99 11.45
C MET A 182 21.88 10.15 11.69
N THR A 183 21.42 11.41 11.63
CA THR A 183 22.26 12.60 11.87
C THR A 183 22.38 12.96 13.35
N ARG A 184 21.61 12.31 14.23
CA ARG A 184 21.47 12.65 15.66
C ARG A 184 21.83 11.50 16.59
N SER A 185 21.94 10.28 16.07
CA SER A 185 22.25 9.08 16.84
C SER A 185 23.39 8.31 16.18
N PRO A 186 24.54 8.14 16.84
CA PRO A 186 25.64 7.33 16.33
C PRO A 186 25.21 5.88 16.04
N ARG A 187 24.32 5.31 16.87
CA ARG A 187 23.77 3.97 16.64
C ARG A 187 22.95 3.90 15.35
N ALA A 188 22.09 4.90 15.13
CA ALA A 188 21.30 5.00 13.91
C ALA A 188 22.19 5.21 12.68
N PHE A 189 23.23 6.06 12.79
CA PHE A 189 24.22 6.28 11.73
C PHE A 189 24.91 4.98 11.34
N VAL A 190 25.44 4.21 12.30
CA VAL A 190 26.11 2.93 12.03
C VAL A 190 25.17 1.93 11.38
N HIS A 191 23.92 1.84 11.86
CA HIS A 191 22.89 0.98 11.25
C HIS A 191 22.65 1.35 9.78
N VAL A 192 22.37 2.63 9.51
CA VAL A 192 22.09 3.13 8.16
C VAL A 192 23.31 2.97 7.24
N ALA A 193 24.51 3.29 7.72
CA ALA A 193 25.74 3.11 6.96
C ALA A 193 25.95 1.65 6.55
N ARG A 194 25.76 0.70 7.48
CA ARG A 194 25.83 -0.74 7.17
C ARG A 194 24.79 -1.15 6.13
N ARG A 195 23.54 -0.70 6.28
CA ARG A 195 22.46 -0.98 5.33
C ARG A 195 22.76 -0.46 3.92
N VAL A 196 23.22 0.78 3.81
CA VAL A 196 23.53 1.42 2.53
C VAL A 196 24.76 0.77 1.88
N LEU A 197 25.83 0.50 2.63
CA LEU A 197 27.03 -0.16 2.10
C LEU A 197 26.71 -1.59 1.62
N ALA A 198 25.95 -2.36 2.39
CA ALA A 198 25.47 -3.68 1.97
C ALA A 198 24.61 -3.58 0.72
N HIS A 199 23.72 -2.58 0.63
CA HIS A 199 22.90 -2.37 -0.56
C HIS A 199 23.72 -2.01 -1.80
N PHE A 200 24.75 -1.16 -1.68
CA PHE A 200 25.64 -0.89 -2.81
C PHE A 200 26.41 -2.12 -3.27
N TYR A 201 26.89 -2.95 -2.33
CA TYR A 201 27.46 -4.25 -2.66
C TYR A 201 26.43 -5.13 -3.39
N HIS A 202 25.19 -5.18 -2.92
CA HIS A 202 24.11 -5.94 -3.55
C HIS A 202 23.81 -5.46 -4.98
N LEU A 203 23.75 -4.15 -5.20
CA LEU A 203 23.56 -3.58 -6.53
C LEU A 203 24.74 -3.94 -7.45
N ALA A 204 25.98 -3.82 -6.98
CA ALA A 204 27.17 -4.14 -7.77
C ALA A 204 27.25 -5.64 -8.12
N ARG A 205 26.90 -6.53 -7.18
CA ARG A 205 27.05 -7.98 -7.34
C ARG A 205 25.84 -8.68 -7.98
N TYR A 206 24.62 -8.20 -7.71
CA TYR A 206 23.36 -8.86 -8.05
C TYR A 206 22.40 -7.96 -8.85
N GLY A 207 22.69 -6.66 -9.02
CA GLY A 207 21.85 -5.74 -9.77
C GLY A 207 20.50 -5.41 -9.12
N ARG A 208 20.30 -5.80 -7.85
CA ARG A 208 19.06 -5.55 -7.06
C ARG A 208 19.32 -5.64 -5.55
N ALA A 209 18.35 -5.17 -4.76
CA ALA A 209 18.37 -5.34 -3.31
C ALA A 209 18.26 -6.83 -2.93
N MET A 210 19.12 -7.29 -2.00
CA MET A 210 19.07 -8.65 -1.46
C MET A 210 18.46 -8.75 -0.06
N HIS A 211 18.31 -7.62 0.64
CA HIS A 211 17.53 -7.57 1.88
C HIS A 211 16.10 -7.16 1.53
N LEU A 212 15.19 -8.13 1.50
CA LEU A 212 13.78 -7.91 1.19
C LEU A 212 13.00 -7.63 2.47
N VAL A 213 12.12 -6.62 2.43
CA VAL A 213 11.13 -6.32 3.48
C VAL A 213 9.80 -5.97 2.81
N ASN A 214 8.74 -5.80 3.59
CA ASN A 214 7.41 -5.40 3.11
C ASN A 214 6.85 -6.40 2.07
N GLY A 215 6.07 -5.91 1.10
CA GLY A 215 5.42 -6.72 0.07
C GLY A 215 6.37 -7.61 -0.76
N VAL A 216 7.57 -7.15 -1.09
CA VAL A 216 8.55 -7.97 -1.84
C VAL A 216 9.05 -9.15 -1.01
N ALA A 217 9.17 -9.02 0.31
CA ALA A 217 9.50 -10.15 1.18
C ALA A 217 8.34 -11.16 1.28
N LEU A 218 7.11 -10.64 1.42
CA LEU A 218 5.89 -11.47 1.44
C LEU A 218 5.79 -12.34 0.18
N VAL A 219 5.87 -11.71 -1.00
CA VAL A 219 5.81 -12.41 -2.29
C VAL A 219 6.97 -13.39 -2.42
N ALA A 220 8.20 -12.98 -2.07
CA ALA A 220 9.36 -13.86 -2.20
C ALA A 220 9.25 -15.13 -1.35
N ARG A 221 8.79 -15.00 -0.10
CA ARG A 221 8.59 -16.14 0.81
C ARG A 221 7.45 -17.05 0.34
N LEU A 222 6.32 -16.48 -0.10
CA LEU A 222 5.21 -17.26 -0.64
C LEU A 222 5.58 -17.98 -1.93
N ALA A 223 6.22 -17.28 -2.88
CA ALA A 223 6.63 -17.86 -4.15
C ALA A 223 7.71 -18.93 -3.98
N LYS A 224 8.64 -18.74 -3.03
CA LYS A 224 9.60 -19.79 -2.67
C LYS A 224 8.91 -21.01 -2.05
N SER A 225 7.90 -20.81 -1.20
CA SER A 225 7.11 -21.90 -0.62
C SER A 225 6.34 -22.67 -1.70
N ALA A 226 5.75 -21.97 -2.66
CA ALA A 226 5.06 -22.57 -3.80
C ALA A 226 6.03 -23.42 -4.64
N GLN A 227 7.23 -22.91 -4.92
CA GLN A 227 8.28 -23.66 -5.61
C GLN A 227 8.70 -24.91 -4.82
N ASP A 228 8.92 -24.80 -3.51
CA ASP A 228 9.33 -25.93 -2.65
C ASP A 228 8.27 -27.05 -2.62
N LEU A 229 6.99 -26.70 -2.77
CA LEU A 229 5.87 -27.64 -2.84
C LEU A 229 5.55 -28.13 -4.26
N GLY A 230 6.35 -27.75 -5.27
CA GLY A 230 6.17 -28.23 -6.64
C GLY A 230 5.04 -27.56 -7.42
N VAL A 231 4.57 -26.38 -7.01
CA VAL A 231 3.61 -25.59 -7.79
C VAL A 231 4.25 -25.21 -9.13
N HIS A 232 3.55 -25.44 -10.24
CA HIS A 232 3.99 -24.99 -11.55
C HIS A 232 3.68 -23.49 -11.70
N LEU A 233 4.69 -22.65 -11.58
CA LEU A 233 4.59 -21.19 -11.71
C LEU A 233 4.83 -20.75 -13.17
N MET A 234 3.89 -20.04 -13.78
CA MET A 234 3.95 -19.54 -15.16
C MET A 234 3.68 -18.03 -15.22
N GLU A 235 4.67 -17.22 -15.59
CA GLU A 235 4.55 -15.78 -15.87
C GLU A 235 4.33 -15.51 -17.36
N SER A 236 3.96 -14.27 -17.73
CA SER A 236 3.61 -13.88 -19.10
C SER A 236 2.48 -14.73 -19.71
N CYS A 237 1.56 -15.18 -18.86
CA CYS A 237 0.53 -16.15 -19.17
C CYS A 237 -0.87 -15.62 -18.77
N PRO A 238 -1.42 -14.58 -19.43
CA PRO A 238 -2.77 -14.12 -19.15
C PRO A 238 -3.83 -15.19 -19.45
N ALA A 239 -4.69 -15.46 -18.47
CA ALA A 239 -5.92 -16.21 -18.68
C ALA A 239 -6.90 -15.39 -19.54
N ARG A 240 -7.45 -16.00 -20.59
CA ARG A 240 -8.29 -15.33 -21.61
C ARG A 240 -9.76 -15.69 -21.52
N ARG A 241 -10.07 -16.97 -21.28
CA ARG A 241 -11.44 -17.44 -21.03
C ARG A 241 -11.43 -18.63 -20.07
N LEU A 242 -12.51 -18.78 -19.32
CA LEU A 242 -12.77 -20.00 -18.56
C LEU A 242 -13.32 -21.08 -19.50
N LEU A 243 -12.96 -22.34 -19.22
CA LEU A 243 -13.55 -23.51 -19.86
C LEU A 243 -14.78 -23.91 -19.06
N LEU A 244 -15.94 -23.97 -19.72
CA LEU A 244 -17.23 -24.27 -19.11
C LEU A 244 -17.80 -25.53 -19.75
N GLU A 245 -18.13 -26.51 -18.93
CA GLU A 245 -18.79 -27.75 -19.35
C GLU A 245 -19.94 -28.04 -18.37
N ASP A 246 -21.15 -28.23 -18.88
CA ASP A 246 -22.36 -28.48 -18.10
C ASP A 246 -22.59 -27.47 -16.95
N GLY A 247 -22.27 -26.20 -17.21
CA GLY A 247 -22.39 -25.11 -16.23
C GLY A 247 -21.30 -25.09 -15.14
N ALA A 248 -20.32 -25.98 -15.20
CA ALA A 248 -19.19 -26.02 -14.28
C ALA A 248 -17.91 -25.51 -14.95
N VAL A 249 -17.10 -24.75 -14.21
CA VAL A 249 -15.76 -24.35 -14.66
C VAL A 249 -14.82 -25.56 -14.60
N ARG A 250 -14.18 -25.87 -15.73
CA ARG A 250 -13.26 -27.01 -15.92
C ARG A 250 -11.83 -26.61 -16.27
N GLY A 251 -11.51 -25.34 -16.14
CA GLY A 251 -10.18 -24.82 -16.45
C GLY A 251 -10.21 -23.47 -17.11
N ALA A 252 -9.15 -23.13 -17.82
CA ALA A 252 -9.05 -21.90 -18.58
C ALA A 252 -8.13 -22.03 -19.79
N VAL A 253 -8.34 -21.16 -20.77
CA VAL A 253 -7.37 -20.93 -21.85
C VAL A 253 -6.45 -19.80 -21.47
N VAL A 254 -5.16 -20.08 -21.58
CA VAL A 254 -4.07 -19.19 -21.19
C VAL A 254 -3.23 -18.87 -22.42
N GLN A 255 -3.01 -17.58 -22.67
CA GLN A 255 -2.11 -17.16 -23.74
C GLN A 255 -0.67 -17.21 -23.22
N THR A 256 0.15 -18.11 -23.75
CA THR A 256 1.59 -18.16 -23.44
C THR A 256 2.41 -17.44 -24.52
N PRO A 257 3.70 -17.15 -24.29
CA PRO A 257 4.58 -16.63 -25.34
C PRO A 257 4.75 -17.57 -26.55
N ARG A 258 4.42 -18.86 -26.41
CA ARG A 258 4.56 -19.87 -27.47
C ARG A 258 3.26 -20.18 -28.22
N GLY A 259 2.13 -19.67 -27.74
CA GLY A 259 0.80 -20.00 -28.27
C GLY A 259 -0.25 -20.13 -27.17
N GLU A 260 -1.48 -20.40 -27.56
CA GLU A 260 -2.56 -20.69 -26.62
C GLU A 260 -2.35 -22.07 -25.98
N LEU A 261 -2.64 -22.17 -24.68
CA LEU A 261 -2.60 -23.39 -23.90
C LEU A 261 -3.95 -23.56 -23.19
N GLU A 262 -4.59 -24.71 -23.39
CA GLU A 262 -5.75 -25.11 -22.59
C GLU A 262 -5.27 -25.82 -21.33
N ILE A 263 -5.69 -25.33 -20.17
CA ILE A 263 -5.39 -25.94 -18.87
C ILE A 263 -6.69 -26.48 -18.31
N HIS A 264 -6.79 -27.79 -18.15
CA HIS A 264 -7.92 -28.47 -17.54
C HIS A 264 -7.70 -28.57 -16.04
N ALA A 265 -8.69 -28.18 -15.24
CA ALA A 265 -8.61 -28.14 -13.79
C ALA A 265 -9.94 -28.54 -13.15
N LYS A 266 -9.88 -29.19 -11.98
CA LYS A 266 -11.09 -29.50 -11.18
C LYS A 266 -11.71 -28.23 -10.60
N ALA A 267 -10.89 -27.24 -10.29
CA ALA A 267 -11.30 -25.91 -9.82
C ALA A 267 -10.36 -24.81 -10.32
N VAL A 268 -10.89 -23.59 -10.37
CA VAL A 268 -10.14 -22.37 -10.71
C VAL A 268 -10.31 -21.35 -9.60
N VAL A 269 -9.20 -20.76 -9.14
CA VAL A 269 -9.21 -19.63 -8.19
C VAL A 269 -8.79 -18.36 -8.94
N LEU A 270 -9.70 -17.39 -9.01
CA LEU A 270 -9.43 -16.07 -9.55
C LEU A 270 -8.90 -15.15 -8.45
N ALA A 271 -7.58 -14.98 -8.39
CA ALA A 271 -6.86 -14.09 -7.48
C ALA A 271 -6.09 -13.00 -8.25
N ALA A 272 -6.71 -12.48 -9.32
CA ALA A 272 -6.08 -11.63 -10.32
C ALA A 272 -6.05 -10.12 -9.97
N GLY A 273 -6.31 -9.77 -8.72
CA GLY A 273 -6.42 -8.39 -8.25
C GLY A 273 -7.70 -7.68 -8.71
N GLY A 274 -7.77 -6.38 -8.41
CA GLY A 274 -8.92 -5.54 -8.73
C GLY A 274 -8.81 -4.81 -10.08
N PHE A 275 -9.51 -3.69 -10.19
CA PHE A 275 -9.65 -2.88 -11.40
C PHE A 275 -9.16 -1.41 -11.29
N PRO A 276 -8.13 -1.06 -10.50
CA PRO A 276 -7.69 0.33 -10.32
C PRO A 276 -7.17 1.00 -11.62
N ASN A 277 -6.87 0.21 -12.66
CA ASN A 277 -6.46 0.72 -13.98
C ASN A 277 -7.50 0.42 -15.08
N ASP A 278 -8.72 0.02 -14.73
CA ASP A 278 -9.82 -0.14 -15.68
C ASP A 278 -10.59 1.18 -15.82
N ALA A 279 -10.30 1.95 -16.86
CA ALA A 279 -10.90 3.27 -17.05
C ALA A 279 -12.42 3.20 -17.21
N GLU A 280 -12.97 2.13 -17.82
CA GLU A 280 -14.42 2.01 -18.01
C GLU A 280 -15.13 1.74 -16.70
N ARG A 281 -14.66 0.74 -15.94
CA ARG A 281 -15.27 0.42 -14.65
C ARG A 281 -15.07 1.53 -13.62
N ARG A 282 -13.94 2.26 -13.69
CA ARG A 282 -13.72 3.46 -12.89
C ARG A 282 -14.75 4.55 -13.17
N ARG A 283 -15.04 4.85 -14.44
CA ARG A 283 -16.10 5.82 -14.78
C ARG A 283 -17.48 5.43 -14.21
N GLN A 284 -17.73 4.13 -14.08
CA GLN A 284 -19.00 3.62 -13.56
C GLN A 284 -19.08 3.65 -12.03
N LEU A 285 -17.98 3.36 -11.33
CA LEU A 285 -18.00 3.09 -9.89
C LEU A 285 -17.25 4.12 -9.04
N PHE A 286 -16.21 4.77 -9.57
CA PHE A 286 -15.40 5.69 -8.78
C PHE A 286 -16.12 7.04 -8.64
N PRO A 287 -16.23 7.59 -7.42
CA PRO A 287 -16.67 8.97 -7.25
C PRO A 287 -15.65 9.92 -7.88
N ARG A 288 -16.15 10.86 -8.69
CA ARG A 288 -15.35 11.91 -9.35
C ARG A 288 -14.18 11.42 -10.20
N ASP A 289 -14.43 10.40 -11.01
CA ASP A 289 -13.49 9.92 -12.02
C ASP A 289 -14.16 9.80 -13.40
N ALA A 290 -14.87 10.86 -13.79
CA ALA A 290 -15.65 10.90 -15.03
C ALA A 290 -14.78 10.67 -16.29
N SER A 291 -13.49 11.01 -16.23
CA SER A 291 -12.53 10.73 -17.30
C SER A 291 -12.00 9.28 -17.28
N GLY A 292 -12.08 8.59 -16.14
CA GLY A 292 -11.40 7.31 -15.90
C GLY A 292 -9.88 7.43 -15.73
N HIS A 293 -9.36 8.66 -15.61
CA HIS A 293 -7.93 8.98 -15.50
C HIS A 293 -7.58 9.91 -14.33
N ASP A 294 -8.56 10.33 -13.53
CA ASP A 294 -8.37 11.30 -12.45
C ASP A 294 -7.76 10.66 -11.20
N ASN A 295 -7.99 9.35 -10.99
CA ASN A 295 -7.35 8.58 -9.92
C ASN A 295 -5.92 8.11 -10.27
N LEU A 296 -5.00 8.34 -9.33
CA LEU A 296 -3.60 7.92 -9.39
C LEU A 296 -3.39 6.52 -8.76
N ALA A 297 -3.69 5.49 -9.56
CA ALA A 297 -3.54 4.11 -9.13
C ALA A 297 -2.08 3.75 -8.77
N LEU A 298 -1.87 3.19 -7.58
CA LEU A 298 -0.58 2.68 -7.14
C LEU A 298 -0.29 1.24 -7.64
N PRO A 299 -1.29 0.34 -7.76
CA PRO A 299 -1.07 -0.98 -8.34
C PRO A 299 -0.47 -0.93 -9.75
N PRO A 300 0.30 -1.96 -10.16
CA PRO A 300 0.80 -2.08 -11.53
C PRO A 300 -0.31 -1.85 -12.56
N GLY A 301 0.01 -1.28 -13.71
CA GLY A 301 -0.98 -1.01 -14.78
C GLY A 301 -1.75 -2.24 -15.23
N ALA A 302 -1.18 -3.42 -15.01
CA ALA A 302 -1.84 -4.70 -15.27
C ALA A 302 -2.96 -5.02 -14.25
N CYS A 303 -3.11 -4.34 -13.12
CA CYS A 303 -4.29 -4.50 -12.27
C CYS A 303 -5.50 -3.78 -12.93
N SER A 304 -6.15 -4.47 -13.85
CA SER A 304 -7.08 -3.90 -14.84
C SER A 304 -8.45 -4.59 -14.89
N GLY A 305 -8.82 -5.37 -13.87
CA GLY A 305 -10.15 -5.99 -13.79
C GLY A 305 -10.37 -7.24 -14.64
N ASP A 306 -9.33 -7.81 -15.26
CA ASP A 306 -9.47 -9.01 -16.11
C ASP A 306 -10.08 -10.20 -15.36
N GLY A 307 -9.71 -10.40 -14.09
CA GLY A 307 -10.28 -11.45 -13.25
C GLY A 307 -11.78 -11.28 -13.02
N LEU A 308 -12.25 -10.05 -12.83
CA LEU A 308 -13.68 -9.77 -12.69
C LEU A 308 -14.43 -10.13 -13.97
N ARG A 309 -13.90 -9.73 -15.14
CA ARG A 309 -14.48 -10.10 -16.44
C ARG A 309 -14.54 -11.62 -16.66
N LEU A 310 -13.52 -12.35 -16.24
CA LEU A 310 -13.54 -13.82 -16.29
C LEU A 310 -14.66 -14.39 -15.41
N GLY A 311 -14.84 -13.84 -14.20
CA GLY A 311 -15.93 -14.23 -13.30
C GLY A 311 -17.32 -13.91 -13.86
N GLU A 312 -17.50 -12.68 -14.37
CA GLU A 312 -18.74 -12.22 -15.02
C GLU A 312 -19.10 -13.10 -16.23
N ALA A 313 -18.11 -13.46 -17.06
CA ALA A 313 -18.31 -14.34 -18.21
C ALA A 313 -18.73 -15.78 -17.83
N ALA A 314 -18.47 -16.21 -16.59
CA ALA A 314 -18.96 -17.48 -16.03
C ALA A 314 -20.26 -17.33 -15.21
N GLY A 315 -20.91 -16.16 -15.26
CA GLY A 315 -22.18 -15.90 -14.57
C GLY A 315 -22.05 -15.30 -13.17
N GLY A 316 -20.83 -14.92 -12.74
CA GLY A 316 -20.62 -14.15 -11.51
C GLY A 316 -21.12 -12.71 -11.61
N SER A 317 -21.31 -12.06 -10.47
CA SER A 317 -21.66 -10.64 -10.38
C SER A 317 -20.64 -9.86 -9.54
N VAL A 318 -20.45 -8.59 -9.88
CA VAL A 318 -19.65 -7.65 -9.09
C VAL A 318 -20.59 -6.85 -8.21
N GLU A 319 -20.30 -6.79 -6.92
CA GLU A 319 -21.03 -5.95 -5.98
C GLU A 319 -20.71 -4.47 -6.26
N THR A 320 -21.76 -3.69 -6.53
CA THR A 320 -21.64 -2.26 -6.87
C THR A 320 -22.12 -1.36 -5.75
N ASN A 321 -22.77 -1.92 -4.72
CA ASN A 321 -23.28 -1.19 -3.57
C ASN A 321 -22.37 -1.34 -2.33
N LEU A 322 -21.07 -1.16 -2.52
CA LEU A 322 -20.09 -1.13 -1.43
C LEU A 322 -20.02 0.27 -0.80
N ARG A 323 -19.68 0.34 0.49
CA ARG A 323 -19.38 1.61 1.18
C ARG A 323 -18.37 2.46 0.41
N SER A 324 -17.36 1.79 -0.15
CA SER A 324 -16.44 2.39 -1.11
C SER A 324 -15.98 1.34 -2.11
N PRO A 325 -16.02 1.62 -3.42
CA PRO A 325 -15.47 0.73 -4.44
C PRO A 325 -13.94 0.87 -4.58
N VAL A 326 -13.29 1.67 -3.71
CA VAL A 326 -11.88 2.06 -3.84
C VAL A 326 -11.20 2.08 -2.47
N ALA A 327 -10.02 1.46 -2.39
CA ALA A 327 -9.12 1.65 -1.26
C ALA A 327 -8.30 2.94 -1.47
N TRP A 328 -8.87 4.09 -1.13
CA TRP A 328 -8.25 5.41 -1.40
C TRP A 328 -6.88 5.59 -0.76
N ALA A 329 -6.04 6.32 -1.47
CA ALA A 329 -4.72 6.74 -1.01
C ALA A 329 -4.44 8.18 -1.46
N PRO A 330 -3.89 9.06 -0.60
CA PRO A 330 -3.39 10.35 -1.04
C PRO A 330 -2.08 10.14 -1.81
N VAL A 331 -2.02 10.61 -3.06
CA VAL A 331 -0.90 10.33 -3.97
C VAL A 331 -0.37 11.62 -4.62
N SER A 332 0.96 11.70 -4.81
CA SER A 332 1.58 12.72 -5.68
C SER A 332 2.23 12.09 -6.90
N LYS A 333 2.21 12.83 -8.02
CA LYS A 333 2.87 12.43 -9.27
C LYS A 333 4.36 12.75 -9.21
N VAL A 334 5.19 11.78 -9.57
CA VAL A 334 6.65 11.90 -9.61
C VAL A 334 7.10 11.80 -11.06
N ALA A 335 7.49 12.93 -11.66
CA ALA A 335 8.08 12.92 -12.99
C ALA A 335 9.54 12.43 -12.94
N HIS A 336 9.86 11.44 -13.75
CA HIS A 336 11.21 10.89 -13.87
C HIS A 336 11.94 11.43 -15.10
N ARG A 337 13.27 11.35 -15.07
CA ARG A 337 14.13 11.83 -16.18
C ARG A 337 13.96 11.03 -17.47
N ASP A 338 13.48 9.80 -17.37
CA ASP A 338 13.19 8.91 -18.50
C ASP A 338 11.82 9.18 -19.14
N GLY A 339 11.08 10.21 -18.67
CA GLY A 339 9.76 10.57 -19.15
C GLY A 339 8.61 9.81 -18.48
N SER A 340 8.90 8.77 -17.69
CA SER A 340 7.86 8.07 -16.93
C SER A 340 7.33 8.91 -15.77
N VAL A 341 6.08 8.65 -15.39
CA VAL A 341 5.43 9.26 -14.22
C VAL A 341 5.17 8.16 -13.20
N GLY A 342 5.77 8.30 -12.02
CA GLY A 342 5.52 7.46 -10.86
C GLY A 342 4.46 8.06 -9.93
N HIS A 343 3.97 7.25 -9.00
CA HIS A 343 2.98 7.64 -7.99
C HIS A 343 3.55 7.42 -6.60
N PHE A 344 3.65 8.48 -5.79
CA PHE A 344 4.13 8.38 -4.41
C PHE A 344 2.95 8.40 -3.43
N PRO A 345 2.76 7.36 -2.60
CA PRO A 345 1.71 7.34 -1.59
C PRO A 345 2.11 8.10 -0.32
N HIS A 346 1.28 9.05 0.11
CA HIS A 346 1.49 9.85 1.32
C HIS A 346 0.96 9.13 2.56
N ILE A 347 1.79 8.23 3.11
CA ILE A 347 1.40 7.32 4.18
C ILE A 347 1.70 7.93 5.55
N ILE A 348 2.99 8.10 5.87
CA ILE A 348 3.49 8.31 7.25
C ILE A 348 3.71 9.80 7.56
N GLU A 349 4.23 10.56 6.59
CA GLU A 349 4.69 11.93 6.82
C GLU A 349 3.55 12.88 7.20
N ARG A 350 2.32 12.57 6.80
CA ARG A 350 1.14 13.39 7.13
C ARG A 350 0.89 13.46 8.65
N GLY A 351 1.23 12.40 9.38
CA GLY A 351 1.11 12.35 10.84
C GLY A 351 2.24 13.04 11.60
N LYS A 352 3.32 13.47 10.94
CA LYS A 352 4.47 14.14 11.58
C LYS A 352 4.12 15.57 12.02
N PRO A 353 4.77 16.13 13.05
CA PRO A 353 4.46 17.47 13.52
C PRO A 353 5.05 18.55 12.60
N GLY A 354 4.28 19.59 12.28
CA GLY A 354 4.73 20.73 11.45
C GLY A 354 4.38 20.66 9.96
N ILE A 355 3.27 20.01 9.61
CA ILE A 355 2.70 19.91 8.26
C ILE A 355 1.19 20.04 8.33
N ILE A 356 0.54 20.66 7.35
CA ILE A 356 -0.93 20.68 7.21
C ILE A 356 -1.34 20.38 5.77
N GLY A 357 -2.56 19.90 5.56
CA GLY A 357 -3.17 19.72 4.25
C GLY A 357 -4.22 20.80 3.98
N VAL A 358 -4.10 21.53 2.88
CA VAL A 358 -5.03 22.61 2.51
C VAL A 358 -5.59 22.43 1.11
N LEU A 359 -6.80 22.93 0.87
CA LEU A 359 -7.41 23.00 -0.46
C LEU A 359 -7.00 24.29 -1.19
N ALA A 360 -7.47 24.48 -2.43
CA ALA A 360 -7.19 25.68 -3.22
C ALA A 360 -7.65 26.98 -2.54
N ASN A 361 -8.67 26.93 -1.69
CA ASN A 361 -9.14 28.06 -0.87
C ASN A 361 -8.25 28.36 0.35
N GLY A 362 -7.12 27.65 0.52
CA GLY A 362 -6.18 27.84 1.62
C GLY A 362 -6.62 27.25 2.97
N ARG A 363 -7.78 26.57 3.05
CA ARG A 363 -8.32 26.01 4.30
C ARG A 363 -7.96 24.54 4.46
N ARG A 364 -7.74 24.13 5.72
CA ARG A 364 -7.71 22.72 6.12
C ARG A 364 -9.11 22.09 6.01
N PHE A 365 -9.14 20.78 5.85
CA PHE A 365 -10.39 20.04 5.61
C PHE A 365 -10.49 18.72 6.39
N VAL A 366 -9.42 18.25 7.02
CA VAL A 366 -9.37 16.97 7.74
C VAL A 366 -8.23 16.95 8.75
N ASN A 367 -8.29 16.02 9.72
CA ASN A 367 -7.13 15.61 10.50
C ASN A 367 -6.13 14.87 9.60
N GLU A 368 -4.97 15.46 9.35
CA GLU A 368 -3.96 14.89 8.45
C GLU A 368 -3.33 13.60 8.99
N ALA A 369 -3.48 13.29 10.28
CA ALA A 369 -2.96 12.08 10.90
C ALA A 369 -3.93 10.88 10.83
N HIS A 370 -5.15 11.06 10.30
CA HIS A 370 -6.10 9.98 10.04
C HIS A 370 -5.64 9.03 8.92
N GLY A 371 -6.40 7.95 8.70
CA GLY A 371 -6.14 6.95 7.68
C GLY A 371 -6.10 7.54 6.27
N TYR A 372 -5.52 6.78 5.35
CA TYR A 372 -5.38 7.19 3.94
C TYR A 372 -6.75 7.38 3.28
N TYR A 373 -7.69 6.51 3.64
CA TYR A 373 -9.08 6.57 3.20
C TYR A 373 -9.73 7.90 3.62
N ASP A 374 -9.71 8.20 4.92
CA ASP A 374 -10.38 9.38 5.49
C ASP A 374 -9.88 10.68 4.87
N TYR A 375 -8.57 10.78 4.64
CA TYR A 375 -7.98 11.98 4.05
C TYR A 375 -8.51 12.22 2.63
N VAL A 376 -8.59 11.19 1.80
CA VAL A 376 -9.07 11.35 0.42
C VAL A 376 -10.58 11.51 0.38
N SER A 377 -11.33 10.73 1.16
CA SER A 377 -12.78 10.87 1.25
C SER A 377 -13.19 12.26 1.72
N ALA A 378 -12.51 12.81 2.73
CA ALA A 378 -12.75 14.19 3.18
C ALA A 378 -12.37 15.23 2.11
N MET A 379 -11.29 15.00 1.36
CA MET A 379 -10.90 15.89 0.24
C MET A 379 -11.97 15.93 -0.85
N ILE A 380 -12.46 14.76 -1.26
CA ILE A 380 -13.52 14.64 -2.27
C ILE A 380 -14.80 15.30 -1.77
N ALA A 381 -15.19 15.04 -0.52
CA ALA A 381 -16.40 15.61 0.07
C ALA A 381 -16.35 17.14 0.22
N ALA A 382 -15.17 17.71 0.46
CA ALA A 382 -15.00 19.15 0.71
C ALA A 382 -14.96 20.01 -0.56
N LEU A 383 -14.82 19.42 -1.74
CA LEU A 383 -14.71 20.13 -3.01
C LEU A 383 -16.03 20.08 -3.79
N PRO A 384 -16.38 21.09 -4.60
CA PRO A 384 -17.40 20.97 -5.64
C PRO A 384 -17.02 19.95 -6.73
N GLU A 385 -18.00 19.40 -7.45
CA GLU A 385 -17.77 18.36 -8.48
C GLU A 385 -16.99 18.85 -9.72
N ASP A 386 -17.11 20.13 -10.05
CA ASP A 386 -16.45 20.78 -11.18
C ASP A 386 -14.99 21.18 -10.90
N GLN A 387 -14.52 20.99 -9.66
CA GLN A 387 -13.16 21.30 -9.26
C GLN A 387 -12.28 20.06 -9.24
N GLU A 388 -11.02 20.22 -9.67
CA GLU A 388 -10.01 19.16 -9.54
C GLU A 388 -9.87 18.75 -8.07
N ALA A 389 -10.10 17.47 -7.79
CA ALA A 389 -9.86 16.89 -6.47
C ALA A 389 -8.36 16.91 -6.16
N CYS A 390 -7.91 17.92 -5.43
CA CYS A 390 -6.54 17.99 -4.96
C CYS A 390 -6.41 18.79 -3.67
N SER A 391 -5.31 18.52 -2.95
CA SER A 391 -4.87 19.28 -1.80
C SER A 391 -3.37 19.59 -1.92
N TRP A 392 -2.89 20.47 -1.07
CA TRP A 392 -1.48 20.78 -0.92
C TRP A 392 -1.04 20.44 0.51
N LEU A 393 -0.06 19.56 0.62
CA LEU A 393 0.65 19.36 1.89
C LEU A 393 1.67 20.48 2.06
N VAL A 394 1.53 21.28 3.11
CA VAL A 394 2.33 22.49 3.38
C VAL A 394 3.16 22.30 4.65
N CYS A 395 4.45 22.60 4.60
CA CYS A 395 5.35 22.52 5.75
C CYS A 395 6.46 23.58 5.70
N ASP A 396 7.19 23.74 6.80
CA ASP A 396 8.34 24.64 6.92
C ASP A 396 9.68 23.95 6.56
N HIS A 397 10.77 24.71 6.55
CA HIS A 397 12.08 24.16 6.19
C HIS A 397 12.56 23.08 7.17
N ARG A 398 12.28 23.26 8.47
CA ARG A 398 12.69 22.33 9.52
C ARG A 398 12.01 20.98 9.33
N PHE A 399 10.71 20.97 9.02
CA PHE A 399 9.96 19.77 8.69
C PHE A 399 10.59 19.04 7.50
N LEU A 400 10.74 19.75 6.37
CA LEU A 400 11.24 19.14 5.14
C LEU A 400 12.60 18.49 5.33
N ARG A 401 13.51 19.15 6.07
CA ARG A 401 14.85 18.61 6.32
C ARG A 401 14.86 17.49 7.33
N ARG A 402 13.87 17.40 8.24
CA ARG A 402 13.77 16.32 9.24
C ARG A 402 13.09 15.07 8.70
N TYR A 403 11.96 15.22 8.01
CA TYR A 403 11.11 14.09 7.63
C TYR A 403 11.06 13.83 6.12
N GLY A 404 11.42 14.82 5.30
CA GLY A 404 11.09 14.83 3.88
C GLY A 404 9.64 15.24 3.65
N LEU A 405 9.24 15.33 2.37
CA LEU A 405 7.86 15.62 1.96
C LEU A 405 7.57 14.87 0.66
N GLY A 406 6.73 13.84 0.74
CA GLY A 406 6.50 12.92 -0.36
C GLY A 406 7.81 12.24 -0.82
N TYR A 407 8.07 12.28 -2.13
CA TYR A 407 9.28 11.75 -2.75
C TYR A 407 10.55 12.55 -2.41
N VAL A 408 10.44 13.74 -1.81
CA VAL A 408 11.61 14.51 -1.36
C VAL A 408 12.13 13.94 -0.05
N ARG A 409 13.38 13.47 -0.06
CA ARG A 409 14.03 12.85 1.10
C ARG A 409 14.56 13.90 2.10
N PRO A 410 14.66 13.56 3.40
CA PRO A 410 15.20 14.44 4.43
C PRO A 410 16.70 14.73 4.24
N ALA A 411 17.25 15.58 5.10
CA ALA A 411 18.68 15.83 5.15
C ALA A 411 19.47 14.54 5.40
N PRO A 412 20.66 14.38 4.79
CA PRO A 412 21.41 15.40 4.04
C PRO A 412 21.11 15.45 2.52
N LEU A 413 20.13 14.71 2.01
CA LEU A 413 19.91 14.61 0.57
C LEU A 413 19.48 15.95 -0.07
N PRO A 414 19.94 16.26 -1.30
CA PRO A 414 19.64 17.53 -1.95
C PRO A 414 18.19 17.60 -2.45
N ILE A 415 17.58 18.78 -2.35
CA ILE A 415 16.19 19.02 -2.79
C ILE A 415 16.08 19.67 -4.18
N GLY A 416 17.21 20.11 -4.76
CA GLY A 416 17.23 20.97 -5.95
C GLY A 416 16.61 20.35 -7.19
N THR A 417 16.74 19.04 -7.39
CA THR A 417 16.09 18.31 -8.49
C THR A 417 14.57 18.37 -8.39
N HIS A 418 14.03 18.23 -7.18
CA HIS A 418 12.59 18.25 -6.93
C HIS A 418 12.01 19.65 -7.10
N LEU A 419 12.75 20.70 -6.70
CA LEU A 419 12.40 22.08 -6.99
C LEU A 419 12.35 22.36 -8.50
N ARG A 420 13.37 21.93 -9.26
CA ARG A 420 13.41 22.13 -10.72
C ARG A 420 12.32 21.38 -11.46
N SER A 421 11.98 20.17 -11.00
CA SER A 421 10.89 19.38 -11.61
C SER A 421 9.49 19.93 -11.33
N GLY A 422 9.35 20.87 -10.38
CA GLY A 422 8.05 21.34 -9.91
C GLY A 422 7.33 20.39 -8.95
N TYR A 423 7.89 19.20 -8.66
CA TYR A 423 7.38 18.29 -7.63
C TYR A 423 7.28 18.98 -6.26
N LEU A 424 8.33 19.70 -5.89
CA LEU A 424 8.38 20.49 -4.66
C LEU A 424 8.23 21.97 -5.00
N ARG A 425 7.19 22.62 -4.46
CA ARG A 425 7.01 24.07 -4.53
C ARG A 425 7.67 24.74 -3.33
N ARG A 426 8.16 25.97 -3.51
CA ARG A 426 8.85 26.74 -2.47
C ARG A 426 8.43 28.21 -2.52
N GLY A 427 8.21 28.81 -1.36
CA GLY A 427 8.07 30.27 -1.17
C GLY A 427 8.88 30.75 0.02
N ALA A 428 9.43 31.98 -0.02
CA ALA A 428 10.08 32.55 1.15
C ALA A 428 9.06 32.93 2.24
N THR A 429 7.84 33.27 1.82
CA THR A 429 6.68 33.52 2.67
C THR A 429 5.51 32.61 2.28
N LEU A 430 4.48 32.52 3.13
CA LEU A 430 3.27 31.75 2.83
C LEU A 430 2.52 32.30 1.62
N GLU A 431 2.48 33.62 1.46
CA GLU A 431 1.82 34.28 0.33
C GLU A 431 2.52 33.94 -0.99
N GLN A 432 3.86 33.91 -0.99
CA GLN A 432 4.62 33.49 -2.16
C GLN A 432 4.38 32.02 -2.48
N LEU A 433 4.37 31.15 -1.46
CA LEU A 433 4.08 29.73 -1.65
C LEU A 433 2.67 29.54 -2.22
N ALA A 434 1.68 30.24 -1.67
CA ALA A 434 0.29 30.17 -2.09
C ALA A 434 0.14 30.51 -3.58
N ARG A 435 0.73 31.63 -4.03
CA ARG A 435 0.70 32.03 -5.45
C ARG A 435 1.32 30.98 -6.37
N VAL A 436 2.46 30.39 -5.99
CA VAL A 436 3.14 29.35 -6.79
C VAL A 436 2.31 28.05 -6.87
N CYS A 437 1.47 27.79 -5.86
CA CYS A 437 0.63 26.60 -5.78
C CYS A 437 -0.79 26.81 -6.33
N GLY A 438 -1.19 28.05 -6.63
CA GLY A 438 -2.58 28.39 -6.95
C GLY A 438 -3.53 28.27 -5.76
N ILE A 439 -3.01 28.51 -4.54
CA ILE A 439 -3.79 28.55 -3.29
C ILE A 439 -4.14 30.02 -3.01
N ASP A 440 -5.31 30.29 -2.42
CA ASP A 440 -5.66 31.61 -1.90
C ASP A 440 -4.62 32.08 -0.85
N PRO A 441 -3.84 33.15 -1.12
CA PRO A 441 -2.82 33.64 -0.21
C PRO A 441 -3.37 34.08 1.15
N GLN A 442 -4.56 34.69 1.20
CA GLN A 442 -5.15 35.17 2.45
C GLN A 442 -5.68 34.00 3.27
N GLY A 443 -6.41 33.09 2.64
CA GLY A 443 -6.90 31.86 3.26
C GLY A 443 -5.77 30.99 3.83
N LEU A 444 -4.65 30.83 3.12
CA LEU A 444 -3.51 30.07 3.63
C LEU A 444 -2.86 30.75 4.84
N ALA A 445 -2.61 32.07 4.76
CA ALA A 445 -1.99 32.81 5.86
C ALA A 445 -2.86 32.75 7.12
N ALA A 446 -4.17 32.96 6.99
CA ALA A 446 -5.12 32.86 8.09
C ALA A 446 -5.16 31.43 8.69
N THR A 447 -5.18 30.41 7.85
CA THR A 447 -5.19 29.00 8.28
C THR A 447 -3.94 28.62 9.06
N VAL A 448 -2.76 29.03 8.59
CA VAL A 448 -1.50 28.75 9.29
C VAL A 448 -1.42 29.54 10.60
N ALA A 449 -1.84 30.81 10.62
CA ALA A 449 -1.87 31.61 11.84
C ALA A 449 -2.80 31.02 12.91
N GLU A 450 -4.00 30.58 12.50
CA GLU A 450 -4.96 29.89 13.36
C GLU A 450 -4.39 28.58 13.91
N TYR A 451 -3.87 27.72 13.04
CA TYR A 451 -3.27 26.45 13.44
C TYR A 451 -2.10 26.66 14.40
N ASN A 452 -1.19 27.60 14.11
CA ASN A 452 -0.02 27.87 14.95
C ASN A 452 -0.39 28.38 16.35
N ARG A 453 -1.52 29.07 16.51
CA ARG A 453 -1.98 29.54 17.83
C ARG A 453 -2.18 28.36 18.80
N HIS A 454 -2.82 27.29 18.33
CA HIS A 454 -3.08 26.08 19.13
C HIS A 454 -1.88 25.12 19.09
N ALA A 455 -1.18 25.04 17.96
CA ALA A 455 -0.08 24.10 17.79
C ALA A 455 1.13 24.38 18.71
N ARG A 456 1.29 25.62 19.18
CA ARG A 456 2.29 25.96 20.23
C ARG A 456 2.04 25.24 21.55
N ASN A 457 0.78 24.89 21.84
CA ASN A 457 0.38 24.10 23.00
C ASN A 457 0.23 22.59 22.66
N GLY A 458 0.54 22.19 21.42
CA GLY A 458 0.32 20.81 20.95
C GLY A 458 -1.15 20.47 20.68
N GLU A 459 -1.99 21.47 20.46
CA GLU A 459 -3.44 21.31 20.29
C GLU A 459 -3.86 21.51 18.83
N ASP A 460 -4.93 20.82 18.43
CA ASP A 460 -5.63 21.04 17.16
C ASP A 460 -7.14 20.92 17.38
N PRO A 461 -7.81 21.95 17.92
CA PRO A 461 -9.24 21.88 18.23
C PRO A 461 -10.13 21.77 16.99
N ALA A 462 -9.61 22.13 15.81
CA ALA A 462 -10.39 22.12 14.56
C ALA A 462 -10.65 20.68 14.06
N PHE A 463 -9.68 19.79 14.20
CA PHE A 463 -9.77 18.42 13.66
C PHE A 463 -9.29 17.32 14.61
N GLY A 464 -8.85 17.64 15.82
CA GLY A 464 -8.45 16.65 16.82
C GLY A 464 -7.12 15.93 16.50
N ARG A 465 -6.21 16.55 15.74
CA ARG A 465 -4.95 15.91 15.35
C ARG A 465 -4.14 15.40 16.54
N GLY A 466 -3.83 14.11 16.53
CA GLY A 466 -3.12 13.45 17.63
C GLY A 466 -4.04 13.00 18.77
N SER A 467 -5.36 12.95 18.58
CA SER A 467 -6.32 12.44 19.56
C SER A 467 -6.16 10.93 19.78
N THR A 468 -5.94 10.15 18.72
CA THR A 468 -5.91 8.68 18.80
C THR A 468 -4.49 8.11 18.95
N ALA A 469 -4.41 6.87 19.46
CA ALA A 469 -3.16 6.12 19.53
C ALA A 469 -2.53 5.93 18.14
N PHE A 470 -3.35 5.69 17.10
CA PHE A 470 -2.90 5.57 15.72
C PHE A 470 -2.25 6.86 15.22
N ASN A 471 -2.90 8.02 15.42
CA ASN A 471 -2.32 9.31 15.07
C ASN A 471 -0.95 9.48 15.73
N ARG A 472 -0.89 9.31 17.06
CA ARG A 472 0.32 9.50 17.86
C ARG A 472 1.46 8.56 17.45
N LYS A 473 1.14 7.33 17.02
CA LYS A 473 2.12 6.38 16.49
C LYS A 473 2.80 6.89 15.20
N GLN A 474 2.06 7.61 14.36
CA GLN A 474 2.59 8.22 13.15
C GLN A 474 3.38 9.50 13.43
N GLY A 475 3.13 10.17 14.55
CA GLY A 475 3.85 11.34 15.02
C GLY A 475 5.34 11.12 15.29
N ASP A 476 5.98 12.12 15.88
CA ASP A 476 7.36 12.03 16.34
C ASP A 476 7.41 12.13 17.87
N ALA A 477 7.75 11.03 18.53
CA ALA A 477 7.91 10.99 19.99
C ALA A 477 9.06 11.87 20.50
N ALA A 478 9.99 12.28 19.63
CA ALA A 478 11.04 13.24 19.95
C ALA A 478 10.62 14.70 19.63
N ASN A 479 9.35 14.95 19.32
CA ASN A 479 8.78 16.30 19.34
C ASN A 479 8.71 16.78 20.79
N PRO A 480 9.25 17.96 21.14
CA PRO A 480 9.27 18.42 22.52
C PRO A 480 7.89 18.86 23.06
N GLY A 481 6.91 19.09 22.18
CA GLY A 481 5.55 19.45 22.59
C GLY A 481 4.76 18.26 23.18
N PRO A 482 3.63 18.52 23.86
CA PRO A 482 2.84 17.48 24.52
C PRO A 482 2.13 16.52 23.54
N ASN A 483 2.06 16.88 22.26
CA ASN A 483 1.46 16.10 21.20
C ASN A 483 2.51 15.76 20.12
N PRO A 484 2.79 14.48 19.84
CA PRO A 484 3.81 14.08 18.87
C PRO A 484 3.43 14.41 17.41
N CYS A 485 2.17 14.75 17.14
CA CYS A 485 1.66 15.03 15.80
C CYS A 485 1.53 16.51 15.48
N VAL A 486 1.71 17.40 16.47
CA VAL A 486 1.39 18.83 16.36
C VAL A 486 2.61 19.66 16.70
N ALA A 487 2.95 20.57 15.79
CA ALA A 487 3.93 21.63 15.97
C ALA A 487 3.61 22.79 15.01
N PRO A 488 4.00 24.02 15.36
CA PRO A 488 3.76 25.19 14.51
C PRO A 488 4.60 25.16 13.22
N ILE A 489 4.12 25.88 12.20
CA ILE A 489 4.70 26.07 10.86
C ILE A 489 5.05 27.55 10.71
N GLU A 490 6.26 27.94 11.07
CA GLU A 490 6.61 29.37 11.27
C GLU A 490 7.87 29.83 10.53
N HIS A 491 8.79 28.90 10.24
CA HIS A 491 10.12 29.26 9.79
C HIS A 491 10.31 28.97 8.30
N GLY A 492 10.17 30.03 7.50
CA GLY A 492 10.46 30.00 6.08
C GLY A 492 11.91 29.59 5.75
N PRO A 493 12.20 29.13 4.52
CA PRO A 493 11.25 28.99 3.41
C PRO A 493 10.21 27.89 3.67
N PHE A 494 9.02 28.08 3.08
CA PHE A 494 7.92 27.13 3.14
C PHE A 494 7.87 26.28 1.88
N TYR A 495 7.32 25.08 2.01
CA TYR A 495 7.28 24.09 0.93
C TYR A 495 5.92 23.46 0.80
N ALA A 496 5.57 23.06 -0.43
CA ALA A 496 4.36 22.30 -0.68
C ALA A 496 4.53 21.21 -1.75
N VAL A 497 3.75 20.14 -1.62
CA VAL A 497 3.57 19.07 -2.61
C VAL A 497 2.08 18.93 -2.90
N LYS A 498 1.73 18.85 -4.19
CA LYS A 498 0.35 18.59 -4.64
C LYS A 498 0.00 17.13 -4.39
N VAL A 499 -1.14 16.89 -3.78
CA VAL A 499 -1.68 15.57 -3.46
C VAL A 499 -3.05 15.42 -4.12
N GLN A 500 -3.28 14.29 -4.77
CA GLN A 500 -4.49 13.96 -5.50
C GLN A 500 -5.04 12.61 -5.01
N PRO A 501 -6.33 12.32 -5.26
CA PRO A 501 -6.88 10.98 -5.08
C PRO A 501 -6.11 9.94 -5.90
N GLY A 502 -5.63 8.92 -5.20
CA GLY A 502 -5.12 7.68 -5.76
C GLY A 502 -5.75 6.49 -5.06
N CYS A 503 -5.27 5.28 -5.33
CA CYS A 503 -5.77 4.08 -4.66
C CYS A 503 -4.69 3.01 -4.51
N PHE A 504 -4.82 2.20 -3.46
CA PHE A 504 -4.04 0.96 -3.28
C PHE A 504 -4.67 -0.23 -4.02
N GLY A 505 -5.90 -0.08 -4.51
CA GLY A 505 -6.69 -1.13 -5.15
C GLY A 505 -8.18 -0.81 -5.09
N THR A 506 -8.98 -1.79 -5.51
CA THR A 506 -10.45 -1.78 -5.53
C THR A 506 -10.95 -3.06 -4.92
#